data_AF-A0A7G1IVJ7-F1
#
_entry.id   AF-A0A7G1IVJ7-F1
#
_cell.length_a   1.000
_cell.length_b   1.000
_cell.length_c   1.000
_cell.angle_alpha   90.00
_cell.angle_beta   90.00
_cell.angle_gamma   90.00
#
_symmetry.space_group_name_H-M   'P 1'
#
loop_
_entity.id
_entity.type
_entity.pdbx_description
1 polymer ?
#
loop_
_entity_poly.entity_id
_entity_poly.type
_entity_poly.pdbx_seq_one_letter_code
_entity_poly.pdbx_strand_id
1 'polypeptide(L)'
;MISPDAQIGASEVRVGVPFPVAALEVMRYACGDRAEEVLLGGGTFRGTEAVARGLAHTVVDEDLLEAAVAEAASLGDIPAEAYRHTKIQLRAPTVVRMRESGDIDDGVRRRWGAEQTRQGIADYLERLRRR
;
A
#
# COMPACT_ATOMS: atom_id res chain seq x y z
N MET A 1 -0.28 -7.36 10.13
CA MET A 1 0.87 -7.87 10.89
C MET A 1 2.07 -7.91 9.96
N ILE A 2 3.28 -7.78 10.47
CA ILE A 2 4.53 -7.83 9.69
C ILE A 2 5.60 -8.51 10.54
N SER A 3 6.49 -9.30 9.93
CA SER A 3 7.68 -9.80 10.64
C SER A 3 8.70 -8.68 10.87
N PRO A 4 9.61 -8.79 11.86
CA PRO A 4 10.55 -7.72 12.16
C PRO A 4 11.45 -7.33 10.97
N ASP A 5 11.87 -8.33 10.18
CA ASP A 5 12.81 -8.14 9.07
C ASP A 5 12.15 -7.75 7.74
N ALA A 6 10.83 -7.94 7.62
CA ALA A 6 10.11 -7.64 6.40
C ALA A 6 10.07 -6.12 6.13
N GLN A 7 10.34 -5.77 4.88
CA GLN A 7 10.28 -4.39 4.39
C GLN A 7 8.97 -4.14 3.67
N ILE A 8 8.35 -3.00 3.95
CA ILE A 8 7.17 -2.52 3.24
C ILE A 8 7.28 -1.02 2.98
N GLY A 9 6.76 -0.56 1.86
CA GLY A 9 6.81 0.85 1.46
C GLY A 9 6.25 1.04 0.06
N ALA A 10 6.39 2.25 -0.46
CA ALA A 10 5.88 2.65 -1.76
C ALA A 10 7.00 3.37 -2.52
N SER A 11 7.84 2.62 -3.23
CA SER A 11 9.10 3.11 -3.85
C SER A 11 8.94 3.60 -5.28
N GLU A 12 7.73 3.58 -5.83
CA GLU A 12 7.43 3.83 -7.25
C GLU A 12 7.98 5.17 -7.75
N VAL A 13 7.91 6.23 -6.94
CA VAL A 13 8.46 7.55 -7.32
C VAL A 13 9.99 7.53 -7.48
N ARG A 14 10.71 6.63 -6.79
CA ARG A 14 12.18 6.50 -6.92
C ARG A 14 12.60 5.93 -8.27
N VAL A 15 11.67 5.30 -8.98
CA VAL A 15 11.89 4.71 -10.31
C VAL A 15 11.12 5.46 -11.41
N GLY A 16 10.57 6.65 -11.09
CA GLY A 16 9.85 7.47 -12.05
C GLY A 16 8.45 6.96 -12.40
N VAL A 17 7.87 6.12 -11.54
CA VAL A 17 6.53 5.55 -11.72
C VAL A 17 5.54 6.35 -10.87
N PRO A 18 4.54 7.01 -11.48
CA PRO A 18 3.47 7.67 -10.73
C PRO A 18 2.44 6.66 -10.22
N PHE A 19 1.75 7.00 -9.14
CA PHE A 19 0.68 6.19 -8.57
C PHE A 19 -0.67 6.46 -9.22
N PRO A 20 -1.49 5.41 -9.46
CA PRO A 20 -2.91 5.57 -9.78
C PRO A 20 -3.68 6.04 -8.54
N VAL A 21 -4.85 6.62 -8.74
CA VAL A 21 -5.70 7.12 -7.64
C VAL A 21 -6.06 6.00 -6.68
N ALA A 22 -6.28 4.77 -7.17
CA ALA A 22 -6.54 3.63 -6.30
C ALA A 22 -5.43 3.40 -5.26
N ALA A 23 -4.16 3.49 -5.66
CA ALA A 23 -3.04 3.34 -4.72
C ALA A 23 -2.96 4.53 -3.75
N LEU A 24 -3.16 5.76 -4.25
CA LEU A 24 -3.16 6.96 -3.41
C LEU A 24 -4.24 6.89 -2.33
N GLU A 25 -5.44 6.43 -2.67
CA GLU A 25 -6.54 6.29 -1.73
C GLU A 25 -6.31 5.18 -0.68
N VAL A 26 -5.72 4.05 -1.08
CA VAL A 26 -5.31 3.00 -0.13
C VAL A 26 -4.30 3.55 0.86
N MET A 27 -3.32 4.32 0.39
CA MET A 27 -2.27 4.89 1.24
C MET A 27 -2.80 6.00 2.14
N ARG A 28 -3.75 6.84 1.68
CA ARG A 28 -4.46 7.80 2.55
C ARG A 28 -5.24 7.10 3.65
N TYR A 29 -5.93 6.01 3.32
CA TYR A 29 -6.66 5.22 4.30
C TYR A 29 -5.71 4.57 5.33
N ALA A 30 -4.63 3.95 4.88
CA ALA A 30 -3.71 3.19 5.73
C ALA A 30 -2.80 4.10 6.56
N CYS A 31 -2.19 5.11 5.94
CA CYS A 31 -1.14 5.93 6.53
C CYS A 31 -1.63 7.26 7.10
N GLY A 32 -2.86 7.68 6.80
CA GLY A 32 -3.40 8.97 7.23
C GLY A 32 -2.46 10.13 6.87
N ASP A 33 -2.12 10.95 7.86
CA ASP A 33 -1.22 12.12 7.71
C ASP A 33 0.20 11.74 7.27
N ARG A 34 0.58 10.45 7.35
CA ARG A 34 1.89 9.94 6.90
C ARG A 34 1.91 9.53 5.44
N ALA A 35 0.76 9.56 4.74
CA ALA A 35 0.68 9.10 3.35
C ALA A 35 1.64 9.85 2.43
N GLU A 36 1.76 11.18 2.56
CA GLU A 36 2.68 11.98 1.73
C GLU A 36 4.15 11.64 2.01
N GLU A 37 4.53 11.51 3.28
CA GLU A 37 5.89 11.10 3.68
C GLU A 37 6.27 9.78 3.00
N VAL A 38 5.37 8.79 3.03
CA VAL A 38 5.62 7.46 2.46
C VAL A 38 5.66 7.53 0.92
N LEU A 39 4.64 8.13 0.30
CA LEU A 39 4.48 8.16 -1.16
C LEU A 39 5.53 9.01 -1.86
N LEU A 40 5.84 10.19 -1.34
CA LEU A 40 6.80 11.11 -1.95
C LEU A 40 8.24 10.82 -1.51
N GLY A 41 8.43 10.31 -0.28
CA GLY A 41 9.74 9.88 0.21
C GLY A 41 10.24 8.61 -0.47
N GLY A 42 9.34 7.74 -0.93
CA GLY A 42 9.70 6.54 -1.68
C GLY A 42 10.53 5.53 -0.89
N GLY A 43 10.38 5.54 0.44
CA GLY A 43 11.16 4.72 1.38
C GLY A 43 10.52 3.37 1.67
N THR A 44 11.31 2.46 2.24
CA THR A 44 10.83 1.20 2.83
C THR A 44 11.11 1.20 4.33
N PHE A 45 10.20 0.60 5.09
CA PHE A 45 10.19 0.59 6.54
C PHE A 45 10.08 -0.84 7.06
N ARG A 46 10.60 -1.09 8.26
CA ARG A 46 10.59 -2.40 8.93
C ARG A 46 9.95 -2.30 10.31
N GLY A 47 9.51 -3.44 10.84
CA GLY A 47 9.08 -3.58 12.23
C GLY A 47 8.18 -2.43 12.70
N THR A 48 8.56 -1.78 13.80
CA THR A 48 7.79 -0.71 14.44
C THR A 48 7.68 0.55 13.59
N GLU A 49 8.64 0.82 12.69
CA GLU A 49 8.58 1.95 11.78
C GLU A 49 7.50 1.79 10.70
N ALA A 50 7.25 0.55 10.26
CA ALA A 50 6.14 0.24 9.36
C ALA A 50 4.80 0.44 10.09
N VAL A 51 4.71 0.06 11.37
CA VAL A 51 3.52 0.27 12.20
C VAL A 51 3.26 1.75 12.45
N ALA A 52 4.29 2.52 12.79
CA ALA A 52 4.18 3.96 13.06
C ALA A 52 3.67 4.78 11.85
N ARG A 53 3.80 4.22 10.63
CA ARG A 53 3.32 4.82 9.38
C ARG A 53 2.02 4.21 8.87
N GLY A 54 1.41 3.28 9.61
CA GLY A 54 0.17 2.63 9.23
C GLY A 54 0.31 1.59 8.10
N LEU A 55 1.53 1.21 7.72
CA LEU A 55 1.79 0.18 6.70
C LEU A 55 1.56 -1.23 7.24
N ALA A 56 1.61 -1.40 8.56
CA ALA A 56 1.24 -2.62 9.26
C ALA A 56 0.50 -2.28 10.56
N HIS A 57 -0.36 -3.17 11.03
CA HIS A 57 -1.08 -2.98 12.29
C HIS A 57 -0.22 -3.30 13.53
N THR A 58 0.67 -4.29 13.43
CA THR A 58 1.55 -4.73 14.52
C THR A 58 2.72 -5.55 13.97
N VAL A 59 3.77 -5.68 14.76
CA VAL A 59 4.93 -6.54 14.51
C VAL A 59 4.72 -7.87 15.22
N VAL A 60 5.01 -8.98 14.55
CA VAL A 60 4.94 -10.34 15.11
C VAL A 60 6.23 -11.06 14.78
N ASP A 61 6.98 -11.46 15.80
CA ASP A 61 8.33 -12.04 15.68
C ASP A 61 8.27 -13.51 15.22
N GLU A 62 7.54 -14.32 15.98
CA GLU A 62 7.33 -15.75 15.72
C GLU A 62 5.84 -16.02 15.44
N ASP A 63 5.55 -17.12 14.74
CA ASP A 63 4.18 -17.58 14.47
C ASP A 63 3.28 -16.53 13.77
N LEU A 64 3.86 -15.75 12.84
CA LEU A 64 3.16 -14.68 12.12
C LEU A 64 1.90 -15.18 11.39
N LEU A 65 1.95 -16.39 10.82
CA LEU A 65 0.82 -16.95 10.07
C LEU A 65 -0.30 -17.35 11.03
N GLU A 66 0.05 -18.02 12.13
CA GLU A 66 -0.86 -18.43 13.18
C GLU A 66 -1.56 -17.23 13.80
N ALA A 67 -0.81 -16.15 14.11
CA ALA A 67 -1.37 -14.90 14.60
C ALA A 67 -2.34 -14.26 13.58
N ALA A 68 -1.98 -14.26 12.29
CA ALA A 68 -2.83 -13.71 11.23
C ALA A 68 -4.13 -14.54 11.05
N VAL A 69 -4.05 -15.87 11.14
CA VAL A 69 -5.22 -16.76 11.08
C VAL A 69 -6.10 -16.59 12.30
N ALA A 70 -5.53 -16.44 13.50
CA ALA A 70 -6.29 -16.19 14.72
C ALA A 70 -7.06 -14.86 14.65
N GLU A 71 -6.43 -13.79 14.16
CA GLU A 71 -7.10 -12.50 13.91
C GLU A 71 -8.23 -12.64 12.87
N ALA A 72 -7.99 -13.37 11.78
CA ALA A 72 -9.01 -13.61 10.77
C ALA A 72 -10.20 -14.43 11.31
N ALA A 73 -9.94 -15.42 12.18
CA ALA A 73 -10.98 -16.20 12.85
C ALA A 73 -11.81 -15.34 13.79
N SER A 74 -11.16 -14.50 14.61
CA SER A 74 -11.82 -13.53 15.49
C SER A 74 -12.74 -12.57 14.71
N LEU A 75 -12.28 -12.05 13.57
CA LEU A 75 -13.14 -11.25 12.68
C LEU A 75 -14.29 -12.06 12.05
N GLY A 76 -14.11 -13.36 11.88
CA GLY A 76 -15.12 -14.30 11.37
C GLY A 76 -16.27 -14.55 12.33
N ASP A 77 -16.08 -14.33 13.63
CA ASP A 77 -17.13 -14.44 14.65
C ASP A 77 -18.12 -13.26 14.61
N ILE A 78 -17.79 -12.19 13.89
CA ILE A 78 -18.67 -11.02 13.72
C ILE A 78 -19.83 -11.38 12.77
N PRO A 79 -21.09 -10.99 13.08
CA PRO A 79 -22.22 -11.20 12.18
C PRO A 79 -21.95 -10.65 10.77
N ALA A 80 -21.93 -11.55 9.78
CA ALA A 80 -21.44 -11.26 8.44
C ALA A 80 -22.18 -10.10 7.75
N GLU A 81 -23.49 -9.99 7.96
CA GLU A 81 -24.29 -8.92 7.38
C GLU A 81 -23.90 -7.54 7.97
N ALA A 82 -23.79 -7.43 9.29
CA ALA A 82 -23.37 -6.20 9.95
C ALA A 82 -21.96 -5.79 9.50
N TYR A 83 -21.01 -6.73 9.53
CA TYR A 83 -19.64 -6.48 9.07
C TYR A 83 -19.59 -5.99 7.62
N ARG A 84 -20.34 -6.65 6.71
CA ARG A 84 -20.43 -6.25 5.30
C ARG A 84 -21.02 -4.86 5.13
N HIS A 85 -22.16 -4.56 5.77
CA HIS A 85 -22.80 -3.25 5.65
C HIS A 85 -21.89 -2.13 6.15
N THR A 86 -21.29 -2.30 7.32
CA THR A 86 -20.34 -1.32 7.88
C THR A 86 -19.12 -1.14 6.97
N LYS A 87 -18.54 -2.22 6.45
CA LYS A 87 -17.38 -2.14 5.54
C LYS A 87 -17.71 -1.42 4.24
N ILE A 88 -18.90 -1.63 3.68
CA ILE A 88 -19.37 -0.90 2.49
C ILE A 88 -19.49 0.59 2.80
N GLN A 89 -20.18 0.97 3.88
CA GLN A 89 -20.36 2.37 4.27
C GLN A 89 -19.02 3.07 4.50
N LEU A 90 -18.12 2.43 5.23
CA LEU A 90 -16.78 2.97 5.52
C LEU A 90 -15.97 3.23 4.26
N ARG A 91 -16.04 2.34 3.27
CA ARG A 91 -15.24 2.41 2.04
C ARG A 91 -15.89 3.17 0.90
N ALA A 92 -17.18 3.46 0.98
CA ALA A 92 -17.94 4.10 -0.10
C ALA A 92 -17.29 5.39 -0.63
N PRO A 93 -16.83 6.34 0.21
CA PRO A 93 -16.20 7.57 -0.28
C PRO A 93 -14.94 7.32 -1.11
N THR A 94 -14.10 6.39 -0.65
CA THR A 94 -12.88 5.98 -1.38
C THR A 94 -13.23 5.32 -2.72
N VAL A 95 -14.21 4.44 -2.75
CA VAL A 95 -14.65 3.75 -3.99
C VAL A 95 -15.20 4.75 -5.01
N VAL A 96 -15.93 5.77 -4.57
CA VAL A 96 -16.41 6.85 -5.45
C VAL A 96 -15.24 7.59 -6.07
N ARG A 97 -14.28 8.06 -5.26
CA ARG A 97 -13.09 8.77 -5.77
C ARG A 97 -12.30 7.95 -6.78
N MET A 98 -12.13 6.64 -6.53
CA MET A 98 -11.47 5.75 -7.49
C MET A 98 -12.23 5.66 -8.82
N ARG A 99 -13.56 5.53 -8.79
CA ARG A 99 -14.40 5.44 -10.00
C ARG A 99 -14.43 6.72 -10.82
N GLU A 100 -14.42 7.86 -10.15
CA GLU A 100 -14.47 9.19 -10.78
C GLU A 100 -13.11 9.62 -11.37
N SER A 101 -12.04 8.87 -11.10
CA SER A 101 -10.67 9.23 -11.50
C SER A 101 -10.16 8.55 -12.78
N GLY A 102 -11.07 8.06 -13.63
CA GLY A 102 -10.73 7.29 -14.83
C GLY A 102 -9.68 7.96 -15.73
N ASP A 103 -9.84 9.25 -16.01
CA ASP A 103 -8.90 10.00 -16.87
C ASP A 103 -7.49 10.13 -16.25
N ILE A 104 -7.41 10.27 -14.92
CA ILE A 104 -6.14 10.33 -14.19
C ILE A 104 -5.43 8.99 -14.30
N ASP A 105 -6.16 7.91 -14.01
CA ASP A 105 -5.63 6.54 -14.07
C ASP A 105 -5.23 6.13 -15.49
N ASP A 106 -5.95 6.59 -16.51
CA ASP A 106 -5.56 6.45 -17.91
C ASP A 106 -4.23 7.15 -18.22
N GLY A 107 -4.06 8.37 -17.70
CA GLY A 107 -2.80 9.09 -17.80
C GLY A 107 -1.64 8.38 -17.09
N VAL A 108 -1.90 7.80 -15.92
CA VAL A 108 -0.90 6.99 -15.18
C VAL A 108 -0.54 5.73 -15.98
N ARG A 109 -1.53 4.98 -16.48
CA ARG A 109 -1.31 3.79 -17.31
C ARG A 109 -0.49 4.08 -18.57
N ARG A 110 -0.76 5.20 -19.24
CA ARG A 110 0.06 5.65 -20.39
C ARG A 110 1.52 5.91 -19.99
N ARG A 111 1.76 6.54 -18.83
CA ARG A 111 3.13 6.79 -18.34
C ARG A 111 3.84 5.50 -17.97
N TRP A 112 3.17 4.53 -17.36
CA TRP A 112 3.76 3.22 -17.09
C TRP A 112 4.28 2.53 -18.36
N GLY A 113 3.59 2.70 -19.48
CA GLY A 113 4.00 2.17 -20.79
C GLY A 113 5.06 3.00 -21.52
N ALA A 114 5.46 4.17 -21.00
CA ALA A 114 6.39 5.07 -21.66
C ALA A 114 7.83 4.57 -21.55
N GLU A 115 8.63 4.87 -22.58
CA GLU A 115 10.03 4.45 -22.66
C GLU A 115 10.86 5.00 -21.50
N GLN A 116 10.61 6.25 -21.11
CA GLN A 116 11.27 6.87 -19.96
C GLN A 116 11.06 6.09 -18.65
N THR A 117 9.86 5.56 -18.43
CA THR A 117 9.56 4.76 -17.23
C THR A 117 10.26 3.40 -17.30
N ARG A 118 10.31 2.76 -18.48
CA ARG A 118 11.07 1.52 -18.67
C ARG A 118 12.55 1.70 -18.39
N GLN A 119 13.15 2.78 -18.90
CA GLN A 119 14.55 3.10 -18.65
C GLN A 119 14.81 3.34 -17.16
N GLY A 120 13.95 4.11 -16.48
CA GLY A 120 14.08 4.38 -15.04
C GLY A 120 14.04 3.10 -14.18
N ILE A 121 13.18 2.14 -14.54
CA ILE A 121 13.13 0.82 -13.90
C ILE A 121 14.43 0.04 -14.17
N ALA A 122 14.92 0.01 -15.41
CA ALA A 122 16.16 -0.67 -15.77
C ALA A 122 17.37 -0.13 -14.98
N ASP A 123 17.53 1.19 -14.94
CA ASP A 123 18.61 1.87 -14.21
C ASP A 123 18.55 1.59 -12.70
N TYR A 124 17.34 1.49 -12.15
CA TYR A 124 17.15 1.12 -10.75
C TYR A 124 17.55 -0.33 -10.46
N LEU A 125 17.15 -1.27 -11.32
CA LEU A 125 17.53 -2.68 -11.20
C LEU A 125 19.04 -2.87 -11.32
N GLU A 126 19.71 -2.12 -12.20
CA GLU A 126 21.17 -2.13 -12.29
C GLU A 126 21.83 -1.65 -10.99
N ARG A 127 21.34 -0.57 -10.39
CA ARG A 127 21.85 -0.06 -9.11
C ARG A 127 21.68 -1.08 -7.99
N LEU A 128 20.57 -1.81 -7.97
CA LEU A 128 20.34 -2.88 -6.99
C LEU A 128 21.30 -4.06 -7.19
N ARG A 129 21.58 -4.46 -8.42
CA ARG A 129 22.52 -5.56 -8.72
C ARG A 129 23.97 -5.26 -8.33
N ARG A 130 24.36 -3.98 -8.27
CA ARG A 130 25.72 -3.54 -7.91
C ARG A 130 25.91 -3.38 -6.40
N ARG A 131 24.88 -3.65 -5.60
CA ARG A 131 24.85 -3.48 -4.16
C ARG A 131 24.90 -4.84 -3.47
#